data_AF-A0A1I7ES55-F1
#
_entry.id   AF-A0A1I7ES55-F1
#
_cell.length_a   1.000
_cell.length_b   1.000
_cell.length_c   1.000
_cell.angle_alpha   90.00
_cell.angle_beta   90.00
_cell.angle_gamma   90.00
#
_symmetry.space_group_name_H-M   'P 1'
#
loop_
_entity.id
_entity.type
_entity.pdbx_description
1 polymer ?
#
loop_
_entity_poly.entity_id
_entity_poly.type
_entity_poly.pdbx_seq_one_letter_code
_entity_poly.pdbx_strand_id
1 'polypeptide(L)'
;MRLADFISRDMERILAQWEAFAATLLPAAAHMESLGLRDHAEQILHAVAKDLRTSQTREAQHEKSLGRGAPLIDATETAAQTHALLRARAGFNINQLAAEYRALRASVLRLWIDDCDPEAPEMDDVIRFNEAIDQALAESVTVFSTQLEQNRNLLLGMLGHDMRSPLQAIQVTASYLAALNAGEQVSGAAGRLIRSGGRMQALLDDLCDFNRTRLGLGINVIPTSVNLADVFGDELDELRAIHPDRQIELHVSGDSQGVWDGQRLQQLLGNLVLNAIKYGAQNTPVLVTVTGDITHVRIEVSNRGPAIESATLAHMFDPLMRGADRQGKYERSSNLGLGLYIASEIAKAHHGEIEARSDETETSFSVSLPRADETVTKR
;
A
#
# COMPACT_ATOMS: atom_id res chain seq x y z
N MET A 1 -28.06 -44.83 -1.27
CA MET A 1 -27.39 -44.01 -2.33
C MET A 1 -26.23 -43.23 -1.73
N ARG A 2 -25.07 -43.10 -2.40
CA ARG A 2 -23.90 -42.32 -1.92
C ARG A 2 -24.20 -40.81 -1.87
N LEU A 3 -23.63 -40.10 -0.89
CA LEU A 3 -23.87 -38.67 -0.66
C LEU A 3 -23.39 -37.79 -1.82
N ALA A 4 -22.28 -38.15 -2.48
CA ALA A 4 -21.76 -37.37 -3.60
C ALA A 4 -22.74 -37.31 -4.79
N ASP A 5 -23.44 -38.41 -5.05
CA ASP A 5 -24.41 -38.52 -6.14
C ASP A 5 -25.70 -37.79 -5.80
N PHE A 6 -26.12 -37.86 -4.52
CA PHE A 6 -27.21 -37.04 -3.99
C PHE A 6 -26.94 -35.54 -4.20
N ILE A 7 -25.79 -35.02 -3.76
CA ILE A 7 -25.46 -33.59 -3.90
C ILE A 7 -25.51 -33.15 -5.36
N SER A 8 -25.05 -34.01 -6.28
CA SER A 8 -25.04 -33.69 -7.72
C SER A 8 -26.44 -33.71 -8.34
N ARG A 9 -27.33 -34.59 -7.86
CA ARG A 9 -28.71 -34.72 -8.33
C ARG A 9 -29.63 -33.64 -7.75
N ASP A 10 -29.46 -33.30 -6.48
CA ASP A 10 -30.36 -32.42 -5.69
C ASP A 10 -29.82 -31.00 -5.49
N MET A 11 -28.86 -30.57 -6.31
CA MET A 11 -28.15 -29.29 -6.19
C MET A 11 -29.08 -28.08 -5.97
N GLU A 12 -30.08 -27.91 -6.83
CA GLU A 12 -30.99 -26.75 -6.78
C GLU A 12 -31.76 -26.68 -5.45
N ARG A 13 -32.18 -27.82 -4.93
CA ARG A 13 -32.91 -27.88 -3.65
C ARG A 13 -32.01 -27.50 -2.47
N ILE A 14 -30.73 -27.88 -2.53
CA ILE A 14 -29.74 -27.51 -1.52
C ILE A 14 -29.46 -25.99 -1.58
N LEU A 15 -29.27 -25.44 -2.77
CA LEU A 15 -29.02 -24.02 -2.97
C LEU A 15 -30.19 -23.15 -2.52
N ALA A 16 -31.42 -23.60 -2.75
CA ALA A 16 -32.60 -22.92 -2.25
C ALA A 16 -32.63 -22.84 -0.70
N GLN A 17 -32.17 -23.88 0.01
CA GLN A 17 -32.05 -23.84 1.47
C GLN A 17 -30.90 -22.94 1.95
N TRP A 18 -29.75 -22.99 1.28
CA TRP A 18 -28.63 -22.08 1.56
C TRP A 18 -29.09 -20.63 1.43
N GLU A 19 -29.75 -20.29 0.33
CA GLU A 19 -30.25 -18.95 0.06
C GLU A 19 -31.21 -18.49 1.16
N ALA A 20 -32.20 -19.33 1.48
CA ALA A 20 -33.19 -19.03 2.50
C ALA A 20 -32.52 -18.78 3.87
N PHE A 21 -31.46 -19.51 4.20
CA PHE A 21 -30.68 -19.28 5.42
C PHE A 21 -29.82 -18.02 5.34
N ALA A 22 -29.04 -17.83 4.27
CA ALA A 22 -28.18 -16.68 4.08
C ALA A 22 -28.99 -15.38 4.17
N ALA A 23 -30.22 -15.36 3.63
CA ALA A 23 -31.17 -14.25 3.75
C ALA A 23 -31.47 -13.83 5.19
N THR A 24 -31.31 -14.74 6.16
CA THR A 24 -31.56 -14.46 7.59
C THR A 24 -30.38 -13.82 8.31
N LEU A 25 -29.18 -13.77 7.71
CA LEU A 25 -27.95 -13.26 8.34
C LEU A 25 -27.88 -11.73 8.36
N LEU A 26 -28.78 -11.14 9.13
CA LEU A 26 -28.90 -9.68 9.27
C LEU A 26 -27.82 -9.11 10.22
N PRO A 27 -27.40 -7.85 10.01
CA PRO A 27 -27.83 -6.93 8.95
C PRO A 27 -27.14 -7.17 7.61
N ALA A 28 -26.06 -7.95 7.60
CA ALA A 28 -25.16 -8.05 6.46
C ALA A 28 -25.86 -8.60 5.19
N ALA A 29 -26.87 -9.46 5.34
CA ALA A 29 -27.67 -10.01 4.24
C ALA A 29 -28.94 -9.21 3.86
N ALA A 30 -29.29 -8.14 4.60
CA ALA A 30 -30.60 -7.49 4.53
C ALA A 30 -31.01 -6.96 3.14
N HIS A 31 -30.02 -6.68 2.29
CA HIS A 31 -30.19 -6.08 0.96
C HIS A 31 -29.66 -6.99 -0.16
N MET A 32 -29.36 -8.25 0.16
CA MET A 32 -28.84 -9.18 -0.82
C MET A 32 -29.99 -9.89 -1.55
N GLU A 33 -29.93 -9.92 -2.88
CA GLU A 33 -30.84 -10.68 -3.73
C GLU A 33 -30.42 -12.16 -3.82
N SER A 34 -31.34 -13.00 -4.29
CA SER A 34 -31.18 -14.46 -4.42
C SER A 34 -29.81 -14.89 -4.97
N LEU A 35 -29.37 -14.27 -6.07
CA LEU A 35 -28.11 -14.59 -6.73
C LEU A 35 -26.88 -14.23 -5.86
N GLY A 36 -26.93 -13.13 -5.11
CA GLY A 36 -25.84 -12.73 -4.20
C GLY A 36 -25.83 -13.50 -2.87
N LEU A 37 -26.97 -14.06 -2.47
CA LEU A 37 -27.08 -14.95 -1.32
C LEU A 37 -26.59 -16.36 -1.64
N ARG A 38 -26.88 -16.86 -2.85
CA ARG A 38 -26.40 -18.16 -3.36
C ARG A 38 -24.92 -18.11 -3.71
N ASP A 39 -24.49 -17.04 -4.37
CA ASP A 39 -23.08 -16.75 -4.66
C ASP A 39 -22.32 -18.01 -5.11
N HIS A 40 -21.18 -18.33 -4.48
CA HIS A 40 -20.32 -19.45 -4.85
C HIS A 40 -20.68 -20.77 -4.16
N ALA A 41 -21.85 -20.84 -3.49
CA ALA A 41 -22.26 -22.02 -2.74
C ALA A 41 -22.41 -23.28 -3.61
N GLU A 42 -22.87 -23.12 -4.86
CA GLU A 42 -22.99 -24.21 -5.83
C GLU A 42 -21.62 -24.81 -6.19
N GLN A 43 -20.66 -23.94 -6.44
CA GLN A 43 -19.31 -24.31 -6.80
C GLN A 43 -18.56 -24.93 -5.61
N ILE A 44 -18.83 -24.46 -4.38
CA ILE A 44 -18.36 -25.09 -3.14
C ILE A 44 -18.90 -26.52 -3.04
N LEU A 45 -20.21 -26.71 -3.25
CA LEU A 45 -20.85 -28.03 -3.16
C LEU A 45 -20.37 -29.00 -4.25
N HIS A 46 -20.16 -28.53 -5.47
CA HIS A 46 -19.55 -29.34 -6.53
C HIS A 46 -18.14 -29.80 -6.16
N ALA A 47 -17.34 -28.93 -5.56
CA ALA A 47 -16.00 -29.29 -5.10
C ALA A 47 -16.04 -30.35 -3.99
N VAL A 48 -16.98 -30.22 -3.05
CA VAL A 48 -17.20 -31.18 -1.97
C VAL A 48 -17.69 -32.54 -2.49
N ALA A 49 -18.63 -32.56 -3.44
CA ALA A 49 -19.12 -33.80 -4.04
C ALA A 49 -18.05 -34.53 -4.87
N LYS A 50 -17.15 -33.77 -5.52
CA LYS A 50 -15.99 -34.35 -6.22
C LYS A 50 -15.02 -35.01 -5.24
N ASP A 51 -14.76 -34.37 -4.11
CA ASP A 51 -13.89 -34.89 -3.05
C ASP A 51 -14.40 -36.21 -2.46
N LEU A 52 -15.69 -36.28 -2.12
CA LEU A 52 -16.36 -37.47 -1.57
C LEU A 52 -16.22 -38.74 -2.44
N ARG A 53 -16.01 -38.61 -3.74
CA ARG A 53 -15.86 -39.75 -4.66
C ARG A 53 -14.45 -40.34 -4.70
N THR A 54 -13.47 -39.66 -4.11
CA THR A 54 -12.08 -40.12 -4.11
C THR A 54 -11.85 -41.21 -3.07
N SER A 55 -10.76 -41.99 -3.14
CA SER A 55 -10.37 -42.90 -2.05
C SER A 55 -9.41 -42.20 -1.09
N GLN A 56 -9.57 -42.43 0.22
CA GLN A 56 -8.78 -41.78 1.27
C GLN A 56 -8.29 -42.84 2.27
N THR A 57 -7.01 -42.79 2.64
CA THR A 57 -6.45 -43.65 3.70
C THR A 57 -6.80 -43.07 5.07
N ARG A 58 -6.74 -43.88 6.15
CA ARG A 58 -6.91 -43.36 7.54
C ARG A 58 -5.94 -42.24 7.89
N GLU A 59 -4.74 -42.26 7.30
CA GLU A 59 -3.73 -41.22 7.48
C GLU A 59 -4.08 -39.93 6.71
N ALA A 60 -4.51 -40.03 5.46
CA ALA A 60 -4.99 -38.86 4.70
C ALA A 60 -6.27 -38.26 5.30
N GLN A 61 -7.12 -39.10 5.90
CA GLN A 61 -8.27 -38.69 6.71
C GLN A 61 -7.82 -37.92 7.94
N HIS A 62 -6.82 -38.45 8.64
CA HIS A 62 -6.23 -37.78 9.79
C HIS A 62 -5.61 -36.41 9.41
N GLU A 63 -4.81 -36.30 8.35
CA GLU A 63 -4.19 -35.05 7.93
C GLU A 63 -5.20 -33.99 7.48
N LYS A 64 -6.24 -34.40 6.74
CA LYS A 64 -7.32 -33.48 6.35
C LYS A 64 -8.09 -32.97 7.56
N SER A 65 -8.35 -33.84 8.55
CA SER A 65 -8.97 -33.44 9.83
C SER A 65 -8.13 -32.43 10.62
N LEU A 66 -6.82 -32.36 10.37
CA LEU A 66 -5.89 -31.40 10.96
C LEU A 66 -5.72 -30.11 10.12
N GLY A 67 -6.46 -29.94 9.02
CA GLY A 67 -6.35 -28.78 8.12
C GLY A 67 -5.09 -28.80 7.24
N ARG A 68 -4.44 -29.96 7.12
CA ARG A 68 -3.24 -30.19 6.28
C ARG A 68 -3.55 -30.98 5.02
N GLY A 69 -4.83 -31.09 4.69
CA GLY A 69 -5.29 -31.74 3.46
C GLY A 69 -4.69 -31.06 2.24
N ALA A 70 -4.34 -31.84 1.22
CA ALA A 70 -3.98 -31.28 -0.06
C ALA A 70 -5.14 -30.41 -0.59
N PRO A 71 -4.89 -29.21 -1.13
CA PRO A 71 -5.95 -28.38 -1.69
C PRO A 71 -6.70 -29.16 -2.78
N LEU A 72 -8.01 -28.89 -2.89
CA LEU A 72 -8.86 -29.50 -3.92
C LEU A 72 -8.22 -29.24 -5.29
N ILE A 73 -7.74 -30.30 -5.92
CA ILE A 73 -6.83 -30.23 -7.06
C ILE A 73 -7.46 -29.40 -8.21
N ASP A 74 -6.72 -28.35 -8.64
CA ASP A 74 -6.75 -27.63 -9.93
C ASP A 74 -7.50 -26.26 -10.08
N ALA A 75 -7.49 -25.35 -9.10
CA ALA A 75 -7.94 -23.95 -9.30
C ALA A 75 -7.03 -22.89 -8.62
N THR A 76 -6.82 -21.73 -9.27
CA THR A 76 -6.01 -20.60 -8.74
C THR A 76 -6.68 -19.85 -7.58
N GLU A 77 -8.02 -19.81 -7.56
CA GLU A 77 -8.82 -19.36 -6.40
C GLU A 77 -10.00 -20.32 -6.23
N THR A 78 -10.27 -20.72 -5.00
CA THR A 78 -11.39 -21.63 -4.71
C THR A 78 -12.68 -20.85 -4.57
N ALA A 79 -13.79 -21.54 -4.83
CA ALA A 79 -15.13 -20.98 -4.63
C ALA A 79 -15.32 -20.45 -3.19
N ALA A 80 -14.65 -21.10 -2.23
CA ALA A 80 -14.64 -20.71 -0.84
C ALA A 80 -13.89 -19.39 -0.58
N GLN A 81 -12.73 -19.20 -1.20
CA GLN A 81 -11.96 -17.96 -1.13
C GLN A 81 -12.73 -16.75 -1.69
N THR A 82 -13.37 -16.95 -2.85
CA THR A 82 -14.16 -15.89 -3.50
C THR A 82 -15.34 -15.48 -2.63
N HIS A 83 -16.03 -16.48 -2.08
CA HIS A 83 -17.12 -16.26 -1.13
C HIS A 83 -16.67 -15.42 0.07
N ALA A 84 -15.50 -15.72 0.63
CA ALA A 84 -14.96 -15.00 1.78
C ALA A 84 -14.67 -13.52 1.52
N LEU A 85 -14.15 -13.17 0.33
CA LEU A 85 -13.92 -11.78 -0.05
C LEU A 85 -15.22 -10.99 -0.10
N LEU A 86 -16.26 -11.59 -0.68
CA LEU A 86 -17.57 -10.97 -0.80
C LEU A 86 -18.21 -10.77 0.58
N ARG A 87 -18.03 -11.75 1.48
CA ARG A 87 -18.45 -11.61 2.87
C ARG A 87 -17.66 -10.52 3.62
N ALA A 88 -16.33 -10.48 3.53
CA ALA A 88 -15.51 -9.42 4.11
C ALA A 88 -15.98 -8.02 3.68
N ARG A 89 -16.33 -7.88 2.40
CA ARG A 89 -16.81 -6.61 1.81
C ARG A 89 -18.25 -6.28 2.19
N ALA A 90 -19.12 -7.27 2.30
CA ALA A 90 -20.49 -7.10 2.77
C ALA A 90 -20.57 -6.86 4.30
N GLY A 91 -19.44 -6.63 4.97
CA GLY A 91 -19.37 -6.35 6.39
C GLY A 91 -19.63 -7.57 7.26
N PHE A 92 -19.59 -8.76 6.66
CA PHE A 92 -19.64 -9.98 7.43
C PHE A 92 -18.39 -10.04 8.26
N ASN A 93 -18.56 -10.46 9.51
CA ASN A 93 -17.43 -10.94 10.27
C ASN A 93 -17.17 -12.40 9.94
N ILE A 94 -15.98 -12.86 10.34
CA ILE A 94 -15.53 -14.22 10.07
C ILE A 94 -16.47 -15.31 10.64
N ASN A 95 -17.23 -15.03 11.70
CA ASN A 95 -18.16 -16.00 12.29
C ASN A 95 -19.46 -16.13 11.49
N GLN A 96 -19.93 -15.06 10.84
CA GLN A 96 -21.10 -15.12 9.96
C GLN A 96 -20.77 -15.91 8.70
N LEU A 97 -19.58 -15.67 8.13
CA LEU A 97 -19.02 -16.51 7.06
C LEU A 97 -18.98 -17.99 7.50
N ALA A 98 -18.50 -18.30 8.70
CA ALA A 98 -18.50 -19.67 9.22
C ALA A 98 -19.91 -20.27 9.47
N ALA A 99 -20.91 -19.44 9.79
CA ALA A 99 -22.27 -19.89 10.05
C ALA A 99 -22.97 -20.37 8.76
N GLU A 100 -22.68 -19.78 7.62
CA GLU A 100 -23.20 -20.19 6.32
C GLU A 100 -22.78 -21.62 5.98
N TYR A 101 -21.49 -21.93 6.12
CA TYR A 101 -20.97 -23.30 5.95
C TYR A 101 -21.61 -24.31 6.91
N ARG A 102 -21.93 -23.90 8.15
CA ARG A 102 -22.61 -24.78 9.12
C ARG A 102 -24.04 -25.09 8.71
N ALA A 103 -24.79 -24.08 8.25
CA ALA A 103 -26.17 -24.24 7.82
C ALA A 103 -26.28 -25.07 6.53
N LEU A 104 -25.32 -24.92 5.63
CA LEU A 104 -25.19 -25.77 4.45
C LEU A 104 -25.06 -27.24 4.83
N ARG A 105 -24.10 -27.54 5.71
CA ARG A 105 -23.79 -28.90 6.15
C ARG A 105 -25.01 -29.59 6.74
N ALA A 106 -25.75 -28.90 7.60
CA ALA A 106 -26.97 -29.44 8.22
C ALA A 106 -28.10 -29.68 7.18
N SER A 107 -28.23 -28.78 6.21
CA SER A 107 -29.26 -28.87 5.16
C SER A 107 -29.01 -30.05 4.22
N VAL A 108 -27.76 -30.22 3.76
CA VAL A 108 -27.37 -31.33 2.88
C VAL A 108 -27.58 -32.69 3.57
N LEU A 109 -27.10 -32.85 4.81
CA LEU A 109 -27.18 -34.15 5.50
C LEU A 109 -28.63 -34.56 5.80
N ARG A 110 -29.48 -33.62 6.25
CA ARG A 110 -30.89 -33.91 6.56
C ARG A 110 -31.67 -34.34 5.31
N LEU A 111 -31.52 -33.61 4.20
CA LEU A 111 -32.19 -33.96 2.95
C LEU A 111 -31.74 -35.31 2.39
N TRP A 112 -30.46 -35.66 2.55
CA TRP A 112 -29.93 -36.95 2.11
C TRP A 112 -30.43 -38.12 2.95
N ILE A 113 -30.56 -37.94 4.27
CA ILE A 113 -31.08 -38.96 5.19
C ILE A 113 -32.54 -39.31 4.83
N ASP A 114 -33.37 -38.29 4.57
CA ASP A 114 -34.78 -38.49 4.19
C ASP A 114 -34.92 -39.23 2.84
N ASP A 115 -33.97 -39.03 1.91
CA ASP A 115 -33.97 -39.68 0.59
C ASP A 115 -33.43 -41.11 0.61
N CYS A 116 -32.70 -41.50 1.66
CA CYS A 116 -32.20 -42.86 1.83
C CYS A 116 -33.26 -43.83 2.37
N ASP A 117 -34.38 -43.35 2.92
CA ASP A 117 -35.41 -44.19 3.57
C ASP A 117 -35.97 -45.28 2.61
N PRO A 118 -35.91 -46.59 2.97
CA PRO A 118 -35.61 -47.16 4.29
C PRO A 118 -34.17 -47.63 4.52
N GLU A 119 -33.26 -47.45 3.57
CA GLU A 119 -31.85 -47.79 3.74
C GLU A 119 -31.13 -46.80 4.66
N ALA A 120 -30.24 -47.31 5.51
CA ALA A 120 -29.44 -46.47 6.40
C ALA A 120 -28.31 -45.76 5.62
N PRO A 121 -28.05 -44.46 5.86
CA PRO A 121 -26.93 -43.74 5.24
C PRO A 121 -25.57 -44.33 5.64
N GLU A 122 -24.59 -44.25 4.73
CA GLU A 122 -23.23 -44.70 4.99
C GLU A 122 -22.47 -43.71 5.89
N MET A 123 -21.95 -44.20 7.03
CA MET A 123 -21.23 -43.36 8.01
C MET A 123 -19.95 -42.73 7.45
N ASP A 124 -19.28 -43.40 6.51
CA ASP A 124 -18.04 -42.90 5.89
C ASP A 124 -18.28 -41.62 5.07
N ASP A 125 -19.39 -41.56 4.31
CA ASP A 125 -19.78 -40.37 3.54
C ASP A 125 -20.04 -39.17 4.45
N VAL A 126 -20.64 -39.40 5.63
CA VAL A 126 -20.87 -38.34 6.64
C VAL A 126 -19.55 -37.77 7.14
N ILE A 127 -18.58 -38.64 7.45
CA ILE A 127 -17.27 -38.20 7.97
C ILE A 127 -16.54 -37.36 6.91
N ARG A 128 -16.48 -37.86 5.66
CA ARG A 128 -15.75 -37.19 4.59
C ARG A 128 -16.37 -35.87 4.15
N PHE A 129 -17.69 -35.76 4.22
CA PHE A 129 -18.38 -34.51 3.92
C PHE A 129 -18.02 -33.42 4.92
N ASN A 130 -17.96 -33.77 6.21
CA ASN A 130 -17.57 -32.85 7.25
C ASN A 130 -16.16 -32.30 7.00
N GLU A 131 -15.21 -33.17 6.63
CA GLU A 131 -13.83 -32.78 6.31
C GLU A 131 -13.74 -31.81 5.12
N ALA A 132 -14.52 -32.03 4.06
CA ALA A 132 -14.50 -31.16 2.88
C ALA A 132 -15.08 -29.76 3.16
N ILE A 133 -16.12 -29.67 3.98
CA ILE A 133 -16.68 -28.38 4.41
C ILE A 133 -15.70 -27.63 5.30
N ASP A 134 -15.04 -28.32 6.22
CA ASP A 134 -14.09 -27.70 7.13
C ASP A 134 -12.87 -27.13 6.35
N GLN A 135 -12.43 -27.80 5.27
CA GLN A 135 -11.39 -27.30 4.36
C GLN A 135 -11.81 -26.00 3.64
N ALA A 136 -12.99 -25.96 3.04
CA ALA A 136 -13.49 -24.76 2.34
C ALA A 136 -13.60 -23.56 3.30
N LEU A 137 -14.05 -23.79 4.53
CA LEU A 137 -14.10 -22.76 5.55
C LEU A 137 -12.69 -22.22 5.87
N ALA A 138 -11.68 -23.08 6.01
CA ALA A 138 -10.31 -22.65 6.30
C ALA A 138 -9.71 -21.74 5.21
N GLU A 139 -9.95 -22.05 3.93
CA GLU A 139 -9.50 -21.22 2.79
C GLU A 139 -10.21 -19.86 2.78
N SER A 140 -11.50 -19.86 3.10
CA SER A 140 -12.30 -18.65 3.22
C SER A 140 -11.72 -17.70 4.28
N VAL A 141 -11.39 -18.24 5.46
CA VAL A 141 -10.81 -17.48 6.56
C VAL A 141 -9.49 -16.81 6.18
N THR A 142 -8.64 -17.50 5.43
CA THR A 142 -7.34 -16.97 4.97
C THR A 142 -7.52 -15.70 4.13
N VAL A 143 -8.36 -15.76 3.11
CA VAL A 143 -8.55 -14.66 2.16
C VAL A 143 -9.30 -13.47 2.77
N PHE A 144 -10.25 -13.75 3.67
CA PHE A 144 -10.89 -12.74 4.50
C PHE A 144 -9.86 -11.94 5.33
N SER A 145 -8.85 -12.62 5.87
CA SER A 145 -7.80 -12.00 6.67
C SER A 145 -6.88 -11.10 5.84
N THR A 146 -6.58 -11.45 4.58
CA THR A 146 -5.83 -10.59 3.65
C THR A 146 -6.54 -9.26 3.36
N GLN A 147 -7.87 -9.28 3.28
CA GLN A 147 -8.70 -8.07 3.13
C GLN A 147 -8.64 -7.17 4.38
N LEU A 148 -8.45 -7.74 5.57
CA LEU A 148 -8.25 -7.00 6.82
C LEU A 148 -6.85 -6.35 6.90
N GLU A 149 -5.82 -6.96 6.34
CA GLU A 149 -4.48 -6.36 6.27
C GLU A 149 -4.47 -5.05 5.44
N GLN A 150 -5.34 -4.90 4.44
CA GLN A 150 -5.54 -3.62 3.77
C GLN A 150 -6.10 -2.56 4.74
N ASN A 151 -6.99 -2.94 5.65
CA ASN A 151 -7.48 -2.04 6.70
C ASN A 151 -6.38 -1.71 7.72
N ARG A 152 -5.45 -2.62 7.99
CA ARG A 152 -4.28 -2.35 8.84
C ARG A 152 -3.40 -1.25 8.27
N ASN A 153 -3.26 -1.18 6.95
CA ASN A 153 -2.54 -0.08 6.32
C ASN A 153 -3.20 1.26 6.65
N LEU A 154 -4.53 1.36 6.74
CA LEU A 154 -5.21 2.58 7.19
C LEU A 154 -4.80 3.02 8.62
N LEU A 155 -4.49 2.07 9.51
CA LEU A 155 -4.07 2.37 10.88
C LEU A 155 -2.62 2.89 10.96
N LEU A 156 -1.74 2.38 10.10
CA LEU A 156 -0.35 2.85 10.04
C LEU A 156 -0.26 4.34 9.67
N GLY A 157 -1.20 4.84 8.85
CA GLY A 157 -1.33 6.26 8.56
C GLY A 157 -1.63 7.12 9.78
N MET A 158 -2.40 6.60 10.75
CA MET A 158 -2.73 7.30 11.99
C MET A 158 -1.55 7.34 12.98
N LEU A 159 -0.78 6.25 13.08
CA LEU A 159 0.39 6.20 13.97
C LEU A 159 1.48 7.20 13.59
N GLY A 160 1.71 7.40 12.29
CA GLY A 160 2.66 8.42 11.82
C GLY A 160 2.26 9.83 12.28
N HIS A 161 0.96 10.11 12.35
CA HIS A 161 0.44 11.40 12.83
C HIS A 161 0.68 11.60 14.34
N ASP A 162 0.45 10.57 15.15
CA ASP A 162 0.49 10.73 16.62
C ASP A 162 1.92 10.63 17.21
N MET A 163 2.86 10.00 16.50
CA MET A 163 4.28 9.93 16.89
C MET A 163 5.06 11.22 16.58
N ARG A 164 4.56 12.03 15.63
CA ARG A 164 5.15 13.30 15.23
C ARG A 164 5.27 14.28 16.40
N SER A 165 4.23 14.44 17.22
CA SER A 165 4.19 15.41 18.32
C SER A 165 5.19 15.16 19.47
N PRO A 166 5.32 13.95 20.05
CA PRO A 166 6.32 13.70 21.11
C PRO A 166 7.76 13.81 20.57
N LEU A 167 7.99 13.48 19.30
CA LEU A 167 9.28 13.65 18.66
C LEU A 167 9.66 15.13 18.54
N GLN A 168 8.71 15.98 18.15
CA GLN A 168 8.88 17.43 18.15
C GLN A 168 9.24 17.95 19.55
N ALA A 169 8.62 17.44 20.62
CA ALA A 169 8.97 17.84 21.99
C ALA A 169 10.42 17.50 22.38
N ILE A 170 10.94 16.33 21.95
CA ILE A 170 12.35 15.94 22.15
C ILE A 170 13.28 16.89 21.39
N GLN A 171 12.96 17.20 20.13
CA GLN A 171 13.74 18.14 19.32
C GLN A 171 13.80 19.53 19.96
N VAL A 172 12.66 20.04 20.44
CA VAL A 172 12.58 21.35 21.11
C VAL A 172 13.39 21.35 22.40
N THR A 173 13.27 20.32 23.23
CA THR A 173 14.01 20.21 24.50
C THR A 173 15.52 20.09 24.27
N ALA A 174 15.94 19.33 23.25
CA ALA A 174 17.35 19.25 22.86
C ALA A 174 17.87 20.58 22.32
N SER A 175 17.07 21.30 21.51
CA SER A 175 17.41 22.65 21.04
C SER A 175 17.58 23.62 22.20
N TYR A 176 16.70 23.52 23.21
CA TYR A 176 16.80 24.31 24.44
C TYR A 176 18.08 24.01 25.23
N LEU A 177 18.44 22.72 25.40
CA LEU A 177 19.70 22.33 26.07
C LEU A 177 20.96 22.79 25.32
N ALA A 178 20.93 22.78 23.98
CA ALA A 178 22.01 23.35 23.18
C ALA A 178 22.13 24.87 23.39
N ALA A 179 21.01 25.58 23.46
CA ALA A 179 20.96 27.02 23.69
C ALA A 179 21.41 27.44 25.10
N LEU A 180 21.20 26.58 26.12
CA LEU A 180 21.70 26.81 27.48
C LEU A 180 23.22 26.73 27.61
N ASN A 181 23.93 26.30 26.56
CA ASN A 181 25.39 26.26 26.46
C ASN A 181 26.07 25.56 27.67
N ALA A 182 25.46 24.46 28.12
CA ALA A 182 25.80 23.72 29.34
C ALA A 182 27.11 22.89 29.22
N GLY A 183 28.19 23.52 28.76
CA GLY A 183 29.46 22.88 28.45
C GLY A 183 29.46 22.23 27.07
N GLU A 184 30.64 22.21 26.44
CA GLU A 184 30.84 21.77 25.05
C GLU A 184 30.34 20.34 24.79
N GLN A 185 30.45 19.45 25.78
CA GLN A 185 29.97 18.07 25.69
C GLN A 185 28.43 17.96 25.68
N VAL A 186 27.72 18.82 26.42
CA VAL A 186 26.25 18.82 26.47
C VAL A 186 25.69 19.47 25.21
N SER A 187 26.28 20.56 24.74
CA SER A 187 25.91 21.18 23.46
C SER A 187 26.15 20.22 22.28
N GLY A 188 27.27 19.48 22.30
CA GLY A 188 27.54 18.43 21.31
C GLY A 188 26.54 17.26 21.37
N ALA A 189 26.12 16.83 22.56
CA ALA A 189 25.11 15.79 22.74
C ALA A 189 23.71 16.25 22.32
N ALA A 190 23.32 17.47 22.69
CA ALA A 190 22.08 18.11 22.28
C ALA A 190 22.00 18.26 20.75
N GLY A 191 23.08 18.72 20.12
CA GLY A 191 23.18 18.79 18.65
C GLY A 191 23.00 17.43 17.97
N ARG A 192 23.52 16.35 18.56
CA ARG A 192 23.28 14.98 18.05
C ARG A 192 21.82 14.54 18.19
N LEU A 193 21.14 14.94 19.29
CA LEU A 193 19.71 14.65 19.50
C LEU A 193 18.83 15.39 18.51
N ILE A 194 19.09 16.67 18.26
CA ILE A 194 18.35 17.47 17.27
C ILE A 194 18.45 16.83 15.88
N ARG A 195 19.67 16.53 15.41
CA ARG A 195 19.87 15.90 14.09
C ARG A 195 19.22 14.52 14.00
N SER A 196 19.22 13.76 15.08
CA SER A 196 18.60 12.42 15.09
C SER A 196 17.07 12.51 15.13
N GLY A 197 16.52 13.45 15.90
CA GLY A 197 15.09 13.74 15.93
C GLY A 197 14.58 14.25 14.59
N GLY A 198 15.30 15.17 13.93
CA GLY A 198 14.93 15.69 12.60
C GLY A 198 14.84 14.60 11.55
N ARG A 199 15.83 13.69 11.52
CA ARG A 199 15.79 12.52 10.64
C ARG A 199 14.58 11.62 10.90
N MET A 200 14.22 11.40 12.16
CA MET A 200 13.06 10.57 12.51
C MET A 200 11.73 11.24 12.09
N GLN A 201 11.65 12.58 12.15
CA GLN A 201 10.47 13.33 11.75
C GLN A 201 10.23 13.19 10.25
N ALA A 202 11.28 13.40 9.44
CA ALA A 202 11.21 13.21 7.99
C ALA A 202 10.76 11.78 7.61
N LEU A 203 11.24 10.75 8.32
CA LEU A 203 10.80 9.37 8.07
C LEU A 203 9.32 9.14 8.40
N LEU A 204 8.79 9.77 9.46
CA LEU A 204 7.37 9.68 9.81
C LEU A 204 6.50 10.43 8.81
N ASP A 205 6.96 11.58 8.32
CA ASP A 205 6.28 12.36 7.30
C ASP A 205 6.22 11.60 5.98
N ASP A 206 7.34 11.03 5.53
CA ASP A 206 7.39 10.15 4.36
C ASP A 206 6.47 8.93 4.52
N LEU A 207 6.38 8.34 5.72
CA LEU A 207 5.48 7.21 5.99
C LEU A 207 4.01 7.61 5.94
N CYS A 208 3.65 8.78 6.48
CA CYS A 208 2.30 9.34 6.38
C CYS A 208 1.94 9.63 4.92
N ASP A 209 2.82 10.28 4.19
CA ASP A 209 2.61 10.62 2.78
C ASP A 209 2.49 9.34 1.95
N PHE A 210 3.37 8.34 2.15
CA PHE A 210 3.27 7.01 1.54
C PHE A 210 1.95 6.30 1.89
N ASN A 211 1.49 6.42 3.12
CA ASN A 211 0.22 5.82 3.51
C ASN A 211 -0.94 6.46 2.75
N ARG A 212 -0.98 7.79 2.70
CA ARG A 212 -2.00 8.55 1.98
C ARG A 212 -2.01 8.18 0.50
N THR A 213 -0.85 8.03 -0.12
CA THR A 213 -0.76 7.63 -1.53
C THR A 213 -1.20 6.17 -1.74
N ARG A 214 -0.89 5.24 -0.82
CA ARG A 214 -1.43 3.86 -0.85
C ARG A 214 -2.94 3.80 -0.74
N LEU A 215 -3.55 4.80 -0.11
CA LEU A 215 -5.00 4.97 -0.02
C LEU A 215 -5.59 5.74 -1.20
N GLY A 216 -4.77 6.14 -2.18
CA GLY A 216 -5.17 6.89 -3.36
C GLY A 216 -5.43 8.38 -3.14
N LEU A 217 -5.10 8.92 -1.95
CA LEU A 217 -5.40 10.31 -1.56
C LEU A 217 -4.33 11.32 -2.01
N GLY A 218 -3.18 10.85 -2.50
CA GLY A 218 -2.06 11.71 -2.91
C GLY A 218 -1.49 12.59 -1.79
N ILE A 219 -0.61 13.52 -2.18
CA ILE A 219 0.02 14.49 -1.28
C ILE A 219 -0.93 15.68 -1.07
N ASN A 220 -1.02 16.14 0.19
CA ASN A 220 -1.78 17.35 0.51
C ASN A 220 -0.98 18.61 0.15
N VAL A 221 -1.60 19.48 -0.65
CA VAL A 221 -1.03 20.71 -1.19
C VAL A 221 -1.93 21.88 -0.79
N ILE A 222 -1.34 22.96 -0.27
CA ILE A 222 -2.03 24.22 0.08
C ILE A 222 -1.45 25.34 -0.78
N PRO A 223 -2.06 25.61 -1.96
CA PRO A 223 -1.54 26.62 -2.87
C PRO A 223 -1.63 28.04 -2.28
N THR A 224 -0.54 28.79 -2.40
CA THR A 224 -0.45 30.20 -2.01
C THR A 224 0.32 30.97 -3.08
N SER A 225 0.19 32.30 -3.09
CA SER A 225 1.00 33.15 -3.97
C SER A 225 2.46 33.06 -3.52
N VAL A 226 3.30 32.44 -4.34
CA VAL A 226 4.71 32.21 -4.05
C VAL A 226 5.57 32.62 -5.23
N ASN A 227 6.78 33.06 -4.92
CA ASN A 227 7.85 33.22 -5.90
C ASN A 227 8.81 32.02 -5.74
N LEU A 228 8.83 31.12 -6.73
CA LEU A 228 9.64 29.90 -6.64
C LEU A 228 11.15 30.18 -6.61
N ALA A 229 11.59 31.30 -7.18
CA ALA A 229 13.00 31.71 -7.10
C ALA A 229 13.45 31.95 -5.66
N ASP A 230 12.60 32.58 -4.84
CA ASP A 230 12.90 32.89 -3.45
C ASP A 230 12.89 31.61 -2.61
N VAL A 231 11.82 30.81 -2.74
CA VAL A 231 11.66 29.52 -2.01
C VAL A 231 12.81 28.56 -2.31
N PHE A 232 13.23 28.46 -3.57
CA PHE A 232 14.35 27.59 -3.95
C PHE A 232 15.70 28.19 -3.60
N GLY A 233 15.83 29.52 -3.60
CA GLY A 233 17.03 30.19 -3.09
C GLY A 233 17.32 29.77 -1.65
N ASP A 234 16.30 29.85 -0.79
CA ASP A 234 16.40 29.50 0.64
C ASP A 234 16.83 28.04 0.84
N GLU A 235 16.18 27.08 0.16
CA GLU A 235 16.52 25.65 0.24
C GLU A 235 17.95 25.36 -0.24
N LEU A 236 18.37 25.97 -1.35
CA LEU A 236 19.71 25.73 -1.89
C LEU A 236 20.78 26.35 -0.99
N ASP A 237 20.51 27.46 -0.31
CA ASP A 237 21.42 28.03 0.69
C ASP A 237 21.59 27.10 1.90
N GLU A 238 20.51 26.49 2.38
CA GLU A 238 20.58 25.46 3.42
C GLU A 238 21.42 24.25 2.96
N LEU A 239 21.17 23.74 1.75
CA LEU A 239 21.91 22.62 1.20
C LEU A 239 23.40 22.94 0.96
N ARG A 240 23.74 24.17 0.53
CA ARG A 240 25.14 24.64 0.43
C ARG A 240 25.83 24.66 1.79
N ALA A 241 25.13 25.06 2.84
CA ALA A 241 25.67 25.07 4.20
C ALA A 241 25.94 23.65 4.72
N ILE A 242 25.09 22.68 4.36
CA ILE A 242 25.24 21.27 4.74
C ILE A 242 26.31 20.58 3.89
N HIS A 243 26.45 20.97 2.63
CA HIS A 243 27.36 20.39 1.65
C HIS A 243 28.34 21.44 1.08
N PRO A 244 29.26 21.99 1.90
CA PRO A 244 30.14 23.08 1.49
C PRO A 244 31.10 22.71 0.35
N ASP A 245 31.40 21.42 0.19
CA ASP A 245 32.26 20.91 -0.88
C ASP A 245 31.51 20.73 -2.21
N ARG A 246 30.21 21.03 -2.27
CA ARG A 246 29.38 20.92 -3.47
C ARG A 246 29.05 22.30 -4.03
N GLN A 247 29.32 22.47 -5.32
CA GLN A 247 28.84 23.64 -6.06
C GLN A 247 27.37 23.42 -6.45
N ILE A 248 26.51 24.34 -6.02
CA ILE A 248 25.08 24.32 -6.31
C ILE A 248 24.75 25.70 -6.89
N GLU A 249 24.23 25.74 -8.11
CA GLU A 249 23.94 26.98 -8.83
C GLU A 249 22.43 27.11 -9.09
N LEU A 250 21.89 28.32 -8.91
CA LEU A 250 20.50 28.64 -9.23
C LEU A 250 20.46 29.68 -10.35
N HIS A 251 19.80 29.34 -11.46
CA HIS A 251 19.56 30.25 -12.57
C HIS A 251 18.06 30.44 -12.75
N VAL A 252 17.62 31.70 -12.77
CA VAL A 252 16.21 32.05 -12.88
C VAL A 252 16.01 32.92 -14.12
N SER A 253 15.04 32.56 -14.95
CA SER A 253 14.65 33.34 -16.12
C SER A 253 13.14 33.37 -16.30
N GLY A 254 12.62 34.50 -16.81
CA GLY A 254 11.18 34.72 -16.94
C GLY A 254 10.49 35.04 -15.61
N ASP A 255 9.17 34.85 -15.56
CA ASP A 255 8.37 35.07 -14.35
C ASP A 255 8.31 33.78 -13.52
N SER A 256 8.70 33.82 -12.24
CA SER A 256 8.67 32.68 -11.31
C SER A 256 7.56 32.78 -10.25
N GLN A 257 6.67 33.77 -10.37
CA GLN A 257 5.53 33.94 -9.46
C GLN A 257 4.38 33.04 -9.87
N GLY A 258 3.60 32.56 -8.91
CA GLY A 258 2.36 31.86 -9.18
C GLY A 258 1.73 31.28 -7.92
N VAL A 259 0.77 30.38 -8.09
CA VAL A 259 -0.04 29.85 -6.99
C VAL A 259 0.25 28.37 -6.80
N TRP A 260 1.09 28.03 -5.81
CA TRP A 260 1.50 26.65 -5.48
C TRP A 260 1.79 26.51 -3.99
N ASP A 261 1.98 25.28 -3.51
CA ASP A 261 2.47 25.05 -2.15
C ASP A 261 3.99 25.10 -2.15
N GLY A 262 4.53 26.26 -1.75
CA GLY A 262 5.97 26.49 -1.72
C GLY A 262 6.71 25.47 -0.86
N GLN A 263 6.16 25.06 0.28
CA GLN A 263 6.82 24.11 1.19
C GLN A 263 6.90 22.71 0.57
N ARG A 264 5.84 22.25 -0.10
CA ARG A 264 5.88 20.97 -0.82
C ARG A 264 6.83 21.01 -2.01
N LEU A 265 6.84 22.11 -2.77
CA LEU A 265 7.80 22.26 -3.87
C LEU A 265 9.24 22.38 -3.40
N GLN A 266 9.47 22.97 -2.22
CA GLN A 266 10.76 22.96 -1.54
C GLN A 266 11.20 21.52 -1.21
N GLN A 267 10.31 20.70 -0.63
CA GLN A 267 10.56 19.28 -0.35
C GLN A 267 10.87 18.49 -1.64
N LEU A 268 10.15 18.76 -2.73
CA LEU A 268 10.44 18.19 -4.04
C LEU A 268 11.85 18.55 -4.49
N LEU A 269 12.21 19.85 -4.47
CA LEU A 269 13.54 20.30 -4.89
C LEU A 269 14.63 19.67 -4.04
N GLY A 270 14.47 19.69 -2.71
CA GLY A 270 15.42 19.07 -1.77
C GLY A 270 15.64 17.58 -2.07
N ASN A 271 14.57 16.83 -2.35
CA ASN A 271 14.67 15.42 -2.75
C ASN A 271 15.47 15.22 -4.04
N LEU A 272 15.29 16.09 -5.05
CA LEU A 272 16.02 16.02 -6.32
C LEU A 272 17.48 16.46 -6.18
N VAL A 273 17.75 17.54 -5.45
CA VAL A 273 19.10 18.06 -5.25
C VAL A 273 19.93 17.11 -4.36
N LEU A 274 19.35 16.56 -3.30
CA LEU A 274 20.02 15.53 -2.50
C LEU A 274 20.31 14.27 -3.32
N ASN A 275 19.45 13.92 -4.28
CA ASN A 275 19.73 12.87 -5.24
C ASN A 275 20.95 13.23 -6.12
N ALA A 276 20.94 14.42 -6.73
CA ALA A 276 22.05 14.92 -7.55
C ALA A 276 23.38 15.01 -6.79
N ILE A 277 23.37 15.46 -5.53
CA ILE A 277 24.54 15.49 -4.64
C ILE A 277 25.02 14.08 -4.33
N LYS A 278 24.13 13.11 -4.18
CA LYS A 278 24.52 11.75 -3.84
C LYS A 278 25.10 10.99 -5.04
N TYR A 279 24.54 11.21 -6.23
CA TYR A 279 24.85 10.39 -7.41
C TYR A 279 25.68 11.12 -8.49
N GLY A 280 25.75 12.44 -8.44
CA GLY A 280 26.51 13.26 -9.38
C GLY A 280 28.00 13.33 -9.10
N ALA A 281 28.79 13.64 -10.13
CA ALA A 281 30.23 13.82 -10.05
C ALA A 281 30.59 14.97 -9.08
N GLN A 282 31.66 14.79 -8.29
CA GLN A 282 32.02 15.72 -7.20
C GLN A 282 32.43 17.11 -7.68
N ASN A 283 33.13 17.20 -8.82
CA ASN A 283 33.76 18.42 -9.33
C ASN A 283 32.92 19.21 -10.34
N THR A 284 31.62 18.91 -10.43
CA THR A 284 30.70 19.56 -11.36
C THR A 284 29.53 20.13 -10.57
N PRO A 285 29.02 21.32 -10.94
CA PRO A 285 27.91 21.91 -10.22
C PRO A 285 26.64 21.07 -10.37
N VAL A 286 25.81 21.08 -9.32
CA VAL A 286 24.40 20.78 -9.44
C VAL A 286 23.72 22.06 -9.91
N LEU A 287 23.14 22.02 -11.09
CA LEU A 287 22.54 23.16 -11.74
C LEU A 287 21.02 23.10 -11.57
N VAL A 288 20.47 24.09 -10.88
CA VAL A 288 19.02 24.28 -10.73
C VAL A 288 18.59 25.44 -11.62
N THR A 289 17.73 25.16 -12.59
CA THR A 289 17.19 26.17 -13.50
C THR A 289 15.69 26.31 -13.28
N VAL A 290 15.23 27.56 -13.12
CA VAL A 290 13.82 27.92 -13.05
C VAL A 290 13.51 28.81 -14.25
N THR A 291 12.64 28.34 -15.15
CA THR A 291 12.22 29.10 -16.33
C THR A 291 10.70 29.21 -16.31
N GLY A 292 10.18 30.44 -16.33
CA GLY A 292 8.74 30.64 -16.37
C GLY A 292 8.26 31.41 -17.59
N ASP A 293 7.19 30.90 -18.18
CA ASP A 293 6.42 31.57 -19.23
C ASP A 293 5.01 31.90 -18.72
N ILE A 294 4.12 32.32 -19.63
CA ILE A 294 2.75 32.75 -19.28
C ILE A 294 1.84 31.59 -18.82
N THR A 295 2.20 30.35 -19.12
CA THR A 295 1.39 29.14 -18.89
C THR A 295 1.99 28.19 -17.86
N HIS A 296 3.33 28.11 -17.76
CA HIS A 296 4.02 27.13 -16.93
C HIS A 296 5.27 27.73 -16.27
N VAL A 297 5.71 27.10 -15.18
CA VAL A 297 7.07 27.23 -14.64
C VAL A 297 7.74 25.86 -14.70
N ARG A 298 8.89 25.82 -15.36
CA ARG A 298 9.72 24.63 -15.47
C ARG A 298 10.89 24.72 -14.51
N ILE A 299 11.08 23.65 -13.75
CA ILE A 299 12.18 23.44 -12.81
C ILE A 299 13.04 22.32 -13.40
N GLU A 300 14.34 22.53 -13.43
CA GLU A 300 15.28 21.52 -13.91
C GLU A 300 16.45 21.41 -12.94
N VAL A 301 16.68 20.19 -12.43
CA VAL A 301 17.82 19.87 -11.58
C VAL A 301 18.72 18.93 -12.39
N SER A 302 19.87 19.43 -12.80
CA SER A 302 20.84 18.67 -13.58
C SER A 302 22.17 18.51 -12.85
N ASN A 303 22.79 17.36 -13.06
CA ASN A 303 24.14 17.08 -12.59
C ASN A 303 24.88 16.23 -13.62
N ARG A 304 26.19 16.40 -13.70
CA ARG A 304 27.01 15.44 -14.45
C ARG A 304 27.24 14.20 -13.62
N GLY A 305 27.37 13.05 -14.26
CA GLY A 305 27.56 11.79 -13.57
C GLY A 305 27.42 10.62 -14.53
N PRO A 306 27.65 9.40 -14.05
CA PRO A 306 27.45 8.22 -14.86
C PRO A 306 26.00 8.09 -15.32
N ALA A 307 25.81 7.71 -16.58
CA ALA A 307 24.50 7.45 -17.14
C ALA A 307 23.72 6.42 -16.31
N ILE A 308 22.41 6.65 -16.15
CA ILE A 308 21.49 5.75 -15.49
C ILE A 308 20.91 4.79 -16.53
N GLU A 309 20.95 3.48 -16.23
CA GLU A 309 20.37 2.46 -17.10
C GLU A 309 18.87 2.68 -17.31
N SER A 310 18.37 2.43 -18.53
CA SER A 310 16.97 2.67 -18.89
C SER A 310 15.97 1.90 -18.01
N ALA A 311 16.31 0.69 -17.56
CA ALA A 311 15.47 -0.10 -16.65
C ALA A 311 15.36 0.55 -15.25
N THR A 312 16.42 1.22 -14.79
CA THR A 312 16.41 1.96 -13.52
C THR A 312 15.63 3.27 -13.67
N LEU A 313 15.77 3.99 -14.78
CA LEU A 313 14.98 5.19 -15.08
C LEU A 313 13.46 4.90 -15.08
N ALA A 314 13.03 3.71 -15.53
CA ALA A 314 11.61 3.36 -15.59
C ALA A 314 10.95 3.17 -14.22
N HIS A 315 11.71 2.80 -13.18
CA HIS A 315 11.17 2.42 -11.86
C HIS A 315 11.69 3.27 -10.70
N MET A 316 12.55 4.26 -10.96
CA MET A 316 13.19 5.05 -9.89
C MET A 316 12.23 5.87 -9.03
N PHE A 317 11.01 6.10 -9.53
CA PHE A 317 9.95 6.76 -8.80
C PHE A 317 9.06 5.78 -8.03
N ASP A 318 9.24 4.45 -8.10
CA ASP A 318 8.40 3.49 -7.34
C ASP A 318 8.75 3.50 -5.84
N PRO A 319 7.76 3.30 -4.94
CA PRO A 319 7.99 3.41 -3.50
C PRO A 319 8.87 2.28 -2.95
N LEU A 320 9.72 2.61 -1.98
CA LEU A 320 10.66 1.69 -1.32
C LEU A 320 11.74 1.12 -2.26
N MET A 321 11.92 1.70 -3.45
CA MET A 321 13.00 1.33 -4.36
C MET A 321 14.35 1.85 -3.89
N ARG A 322 15.39 1.05 -4.13
CA ARG A 322 16.80 1.43 -3.93
C ARG A 322 17.54 1.13 -5.22
N GLY A 323 18.36 2.07 -5.70
CA GLY A 323 19.18 1.87 -6.89
C GLY A 323 20.03 0.61 -6.76
N ALA A 324 20.03 -0.23 -7.80
CA ALA A 324 20.85 -1.42 -7.86
C ALA A 324 22.33 -1.04 -7.69
N ASP A 325 22.94 -1.54 -6.63
CA ASP A 325 24.37 -1.54 -6.35
C ASP A 325 25.24 -0.37 -6.87
N ARG A 326 25.51 0.58 -5.97
CA ARG A 326 26.89 1.06 -5.82
C ARG A 326 27.37 0.78 -4.41
N GLN A 327 28.03 -0.37 -4.28
CA GLN A 327 28.89 -0.72 -3.17
C GLN A 327 30.01 0.34 -3.03
N GLY A 328 29.75 1.36 -2.23
CA GLY A 328 30.76 2.24 -1.65
C GLY A 328 30.76 2.03 -0.15
N LYS A 329 31.86 1.49 0.39
CA LYS A 329 32.09 1.44 1.84
C LYS A 329 31.95 2.87 2.38
N TYR A 330 31.18 3.02 3.46
CA TYR A 330 30.81 4.27 4.15
C TYR A 330 29.63 5.06 3.58
N GLU A 331 28.40 4.54 3.63
CA GLU A 331 27.23 5.42 3.82
C GLU A 331 26.01 4.65 4.36
N ARG A 332 25.88 4.61 5.69
CA ARG A 332 24.66 4.21 6.41
C ARG A 332 23.66 5.37 6.44
N SER A 333 23.29 5.93 5.28
CA SER A 333 22.15 6.85 5.18
C SER A 333 20.88 6.03 4.88
N SER A 334 20.19 5.68 5.97
CA SER A 334 18.92 4.95 6.01
C SER A 334 17.78 5.79 5.44
N ASN A 335 17.73 5.97 4.12
CA ASN A 335 16.54 6.48 3.47
C ASN A 335 15.61 5.29 3.16
N LEU A 336 14.32 5.44 3.46
CA LEU A 336 13.29 4.41 3.22
C LEU A 336 13.08 4.11 1.72
N GLY A 337 13.78 4.80 0.82
CA GLY A 337 13.55 4.71 -0.63
C GLY A 337 12.27 5.44 -1.05
N LEU A 338 11.83 6.43 -0.25
CA LEU A 338 10.61 7.19 -0.51
C LEU A 338 10.87 8.55 -1.18
N GLY A 339 12.08 9.13 -1.09
CA GLY A 339 12.34 10.51 -1.54
C GLY A 339 11.94 10.83 -3.00
N LEU A 340 12.39 10.03 -3.97
CA LEU A 340 11.99 10.23 -5.38
C LEU A 340 10.50 9.94 -5.60
N TYR A 341 9.95 8.92 -4.94
CA TYR A 341 8.52 8.63 -4.96
C TYR A 341 7.71 9.85 -4.46
N ILE A 342 8.07 10.41 -3.30
CA ILE A 342 7.44 11.59 -2.73
C ILE A 342 7.60 12.81 -3.64
N ALA A 343 8.78 13.06 -4.23
CA ALA A 343 8.96 14.12 -5.21
C ALA A 343 8.02 13.97 -6.41
N SER A 344 7.85 12.75 -6.92
CA SER A 344 6.91 12.47 -8.01
C SER A 344 5.45 12.69 -7.61
N GLU A 345 5.07 12.29 -6.39
CA GLU A 345 3.71 12.47 -5.88
C GLU A 345 3.41 13.95 -5.57
N ILE A 346 4.42 14.74 -5.15
CA ILE A 346 4.31 16.20 -5.01
C ILE A 346 4.10 16.88 -6.37
N ALA A 347 4.89 16.51 -7.39
CA ALA A 347 4.73 17.06 -8.74
C ALA A 347 3.31 16.80 -9.27
N LYS A 348 2.84 15.55 -9.16
CA LYS A 348 1.48 15.15 -9.55
C LYS A 348 0.41 15.93 -8.77
N ALA A 349 0.61 16.13 -7.46
CA ALA A 349 -0.33 16.88 -6.64
C ALA A 349 -0.44 18.37 -7.02
N HIS A 350 0.56 18.92 -7.73
CA HIS A 350 0.53 20.26 -8.33
C HIS A 350 0.08 20.26 -9.80
N HIS A 351 -0.49 19.17 -10.30
CA HIS A 351 -0.83 18.96 -11.71
C HIS A 351 0.37 19.04 -12.66
N GLY A 352 1.57 18.87 -12.11
CA GLY A 352 2.80 18.81 -12.86
C GLY A 352 3.20 17.39 -13.21
N GLU A 353 4.24 17.30 -14.01
CA GLU A 353 4.90 16.06 -14.38
C GLU A 353 6.37 16.14 -14.01
N ILE A 354 6.94 15.00 -13.62
CA ILE A 354 8.37 14.84 -13.43
C ILE A 354 8.92 13.86 -14.46
N GLU A 355 9.93 14.30 -15.20
CA GLU A 355 10.68 13.47 -16.13
C GLU A 355 12.13 13.35 -15.65
N ALA A 356 12.73 12.18 -15.90
CA ALA A 356 14.16 11.96 -15.72
C ALA A 356 14.79 11.61 -17.06
N ARG A 357 15.87 12.30 -17.41
CA ARG A 357 16.72 12.01 -18.58
C ARG A 357 18.13 11.82 -18.10
N SER A 358 18.81 10.83 -18.64
CA SER A 358 20.21 10.56 -18.30
C SER A 358 20.92 10.07 -19.54
N ASP A 359 22.01 10.74 -19.87
CA ASP A 359 22.94 10.32 -20.91
C ASP A 359 24.38 10.26 -20.35
N GLU A 360 25.36 10.05 -21.22
CA GLU A 360 26.77 9.94 -20.84
C GLU A 360 27.37 11.24 -20.27
N THR A 361 26.67 12.36 -20.43
CA THR A 361 27.13 13.70 -20.07
C THR A 361 26.44 14.24 -18.83
N GLU A 362 25.12 14.06 -18.73
CA GLU A 362 24.31 14.59 -17.64
C GLU A 362 23.10 13.74 -17.29
N THR A 363 22.67 13.88 -16.04
CA THR A 363 21.35 13.45 -15.57
C THR A 363 20.56 14.70 -15.23
N SER A 364 19.34 14.79 -15.74
CA SER A 364 18.43 15.90 -15.54
C SER A 364 17.08 15.39 -15.08
N PHE A 365 16.61 15.93 -13.96
CA PHE A 365 15.23 15.81 -13.50
C PHE A 365 14.50 17.10 -13.83
N SER A 366 13.47 17.01 -14.65
CA SER A 366 12.67 18.17 -15.02
C SER A 366 11.26 18.04 -14.48
N VAL A 367 10.79 19.10 -13.82
CA VAL A 367 9.42 19.24 -13.33
C VAL A 367 8.76 20.41 -14.03
N SER A 368 7.61 20.16 -14.65
CA SER A 368 6.79 21.21 -15.27
C SER A 368 5.56 21.47 -14.41
N LEU A 369 5.35 22.72 -13.99
CA LEU A 369 4.24 23.14 -13.15
C LEU A 369 3.33 24.10 -13.93
N PRO A 370 2.03 23.80 -14.10
CA PRO A 370 1.10 24.72 -14.72
C PRO A 370 0.80 25.92 -13.80
N ARG A 371 0.54 27.07 -14.40
CA ARG A 371 0.00 28.25 -13.70
C ARG A 371 -1.51 28.11 -13.56
N ALA A 372 -2.06 28.45 -12.39
CA ALA A 372 -3.50 28.41 -12.17
C ALA A 372 -4.21 29.55 -12.93
N ASP A 373 -5.30 29.23 -13.65
CA ASP A 373 -6.18 30.24 -14.26
C ASP A 373 -6.88 31.08 -13.18
N GLU A 374 -6.80 32.42 -13.27
CA GLU A 374 -7.35 33.38 -12.29
C GLU A 374 -8.87 33.24 -11.99
N THR A 375 -9.61 32.42 -12.74
CA THR A 375 -11.07 32.30 -12.64
C THR A 375 -11.60 31.38 -11.54
N VAL A 376 -10.77 30.56 -10.87
CA VAL A 376 -11.27 29.48 -9.99
C VAL A 376 -11.38 29.89 -8.50
N THR A 377 -10.76 31.00 -8.06
CA THR A 377 -10.62 31.33 -6.62
C THR A 377 -11.78 32.14 -6.00
N LYS A 378 -12.99 32.11 -6.58
CA LYS A 378 -14.21 32.66 -5.97
C LYS A 378 -15.38 31.68 -6.02
N ARG A 379 -15.34 30.62 -5.21
CA ARG A 379 -16.53 29.92 -4.72
C ARG A 379 -16.34 29.37 -3.32
#